data_AF-A0A6I5WQU7-F1
#
_entry.id   AF-A0A6I5WQU7-F1
#
_cell.length_a   1.000
_cell.length_b   1.000
_cell.length_c   1.000
_cell.angle_alpha   90.00
_cell.angle_beta   90.00
_cell.angle_gamma   90.00
#
_symmetry.space_group_name_H-M   'P 1'
#
loop_
_entity.id
_entity.type
_entity.pdbx_description
1 polymer ?
#
loop_
_entity_poly.entity_id
_entity_poly.type
_entity_poly.pdbx_seq_one_letter_code
_entity_poly.pdbx_strand_id
1 'polypeptide(L)'
;MTRSVSSRPHSRGALRRPLLLALAAVILIALGAGWDRWRPHDAAPQLDPATIRPGYGPATYPAALESAESHLDSARKSYAIGPGEWLRGEVLARALIARWRLAGDYSDLAEADALLDRGLAEAPDPSGPALEHAVLAVLVHRLDQAEGALARVSRAAVPEPADTADAAALSGDVALQKGDLARAAQDFGRALKIDRATGIRLRGAMLDAYRGDRAAAARELEELIAKPRQQPVVLAELMLQRATVAYMTGDWDGAGRWIGAAQRVFPGYWLADAYAAQQFAIAGRTGDAIRAYGIVARRTGRLEVQDALAHLLRLQGQGPESRAWAARAAAGWEARARSFPEAVVHHRAEHELTVGSAARALVFAKADAAARPQAPNLVLFARALLPAGKPREALAALDRADAQGWVSAGQQIARAEVLAALGDTAGSAAARARAEAINPRAADPRTRLIWFGHD
;
A
#
# COMPACT_ATOMS: atom_id res chain seq x y z
N MET A 1 -68.53 58.31 15.20
CA MET A 1 -68.41 57.89 13.79
C MET A 1 -66.92 57.80 13.49
N THR A 2 -66.24 56.72 13.13
CA THR A 2 -66.54 55.31 12.82
C THR A 2 -65.20 54.59 13.02
N ARG A 3 -65.21 53.50 13.82
CA ARG A 3 -64.04 52.67 14.11
C ARG A 3 -63.65 51.87 12.87
N SER A 4 -62.37 51.79 12.54
CA SER A 4 -61.81 50.78 11.63
C SER A 4 -60.79 49.96 12.41
N VAL A 5 -61.12 48.69 12.63
CA VAL A 5 -60.27 47.68 13.30
C VAL A 5 -59.59 46.88 12.19
N SER A 6 -58.28 47.01 12.06
CA SER A 6 -57.45 46.22 11.15
C SER A 6 -56.90 44.98 11.88
N SER A 7 -57.50 43.82 11.65
CA SER A 7 -56.99 42.52 12.12
C SER A 7 -55.83 42.03 11.24
N ARG A 8 -54.63 41.89 11.81
CA ARG A 8 -53.50 41.18 11.18
C ARG A 8 -53.65 39.66 11.40
N PRO A 9 -53.55 38.81 10.36
CA PRO A 9 -53.51 37.37 10.55
C PRO A 9 -52.15 36.91 11.09
N HIS A 10 -52.16 36.11 12.16
CA HIS A 10 -50.98 35.44 12.69
C HIS A 10 -50.57 34.27 11.79
N SER A 11 -49.48 34.42 11.02
CA SER A 11 -48.88 33.36 10.22
C SER A 11 -48.07 32.39 11.09
N ARG A 12 -48.72 31.45 11.78
CA ARG A 12 -48.07 30.37 12.57
C ARG A 12 -47.60 29.17 11.72
N GLY A 13 -47.17 29.39 10.47
CA GLY A 13 -46.87 28.30 9.52
C GLY A 13 -45.43 28.17 9.01
N ALA A 14 -44.58 29.20 9.16
CA ALA A 14 -43.34 29.28 8.36
C ALA A 14 -42.14 28.46 8.89
N LEU A 15 -42.11 28.09 10.18
CA LEU A 15 -40.95 27.42 10.80
C LEU A 15 -40.99 25.88 10.73
N ARG A 16 -42.11 25.26 10.33
CA ARG A 16 -42.22 23.78 10.31
C ARG A 16 -41.61 23.15 9.05
N ARG A 17 -41.62 23.86 7.91
CA ARG A 17 -41.09 23.35 6.63
C ARG A 17 -39.56 23.15 6.60
N PRO A 18 -38.71 24.09 7.06
CA PRO A 18 -37.26 23.87 7.05
C PRO A 18 -36.83 22.77 8.03
N LEU A 19 -37.52 22.62 9.17
CA LEU A 19 -37.22 21.56 10.14
C LEU A 19 -37.56 20.16 9.58
N LEU A 20 -38.68 20.03 8.87
CA LEU A 20 -39.07 18.78 8.22
C LEU A 20 -38.13 18.38 7.08
N LEU A 21 -37.61 19.36 6.31
CA LEU A 21 -36.61 19.10 5.27
C LEU A 21 -35.25 18.69 5.85
N ALA A 22 -34.82 19.32 6.95
CA ALA A 22 -33.61 18.92 7.66
C ALA A 22 -33.72 17.49 8.25
N LEU A 23 -34.87 17.15 8.83
CA LEU A 23 -35.12 15.81 9.37
C LEU A 23 -35.17 14.76 8.25
N ALA A 24 -35.80 15.07 7.11
CA ALA A 24 -35.82 14.18 5.94
C ALA A 24 -34.41 13.96 5.37
N ALA A 25 -33.56 14.99 5.32
CA ALA A 25 -32.17 14.85 4.91
C ALA A 25 -31.36 13.96 5.86
N VAL A 26 -31.53 14.13 7.18
CA VAL A 26 -30.88 13.26 8.19
C VAL A 26 -31.37 11.81 8.08
N ILE A 27 -32.67 11.59 7.86
CA ILE A 27 -33.23 10.25 7.66
C ILE A 27 -32.71 9.63 6.36
N LEU A 28 -32.62 10.36 5.26
CA LEU A 28 -32.08 9.85 3.99
C LEU A 28 -30.58 9.54 4.09
N ILE A 29 -29.80 10.31 4.84
CA ILE A 29 -28.38 10.04 5.11
C ILE A 29 -28.24 8.79 6.01
N ALA A 30 -29.04 8.69 7.07
CA ALA A 30 -29.04 7.53 7.97
C ALA A 30 -29.54 6.25 7.27
N LEU A 31 -30.53 6.36 6.39
CA LEU A 31 -31.01 5.26 5.57
C LEU A 31 -30.01 4.88 4.49
N GLY A 32 -29.32 5.85 3.86
CA GLY A 32 -28.25 5.55 2.90
C GLY A 32 -27.08 4.81 3.54
N ALA A 33 -26.62 5.26 4.71
CA ALA A 33 -25.57 4.59 5.48
C ALA A 33 -26.02 3.25 6.10
N GLY A 34 -27.32 3.10 6.40
CA GLY A 34 -27.91 1.86 6.92
C GLY A 34 -28.21 0.82 5.84
N TRP A 35 -28.55 1.25 4.62
CA TRP A 35 -28.97 0.37 3.52
C TRP A 35 -27.82 -0.48 2.97
N ASP A 36 -26.63 0.09 2.82
CA ASP A 36 -25.44 -0.69 2.44
C ASP A 36 -25.07 -1.72 3.52
N ARG A 37 -25.39 -1.44 4.79
CA ARG A 37 -25.21 -2.38 5.91
C ARG A 37 -26.25 -3.50 5.94
N TRP A 38 -27.40 -3.31 5.29
CA TRP A 38 -28.57 -4.20 5.31
C TRP A 38 -28.77 -5.00 4.02
N ARG A 39 -28.05 -4.70 2.94
CA ARG A 39 -27.96 -5.68 1.84
C ARG A 39 -27.37 -6.96 2.43
N PRO A 40 -28.10 -8.10 2.40
CA PRO A 40 -27.48 -9.38 2.65
C PRO A 40 -26.36 -9.47 1.63
N HIS A 41 -25.14 -9.34 2.12
CA HIS A 41 -23.98 -9.61 1.32
C HIS A 41 -24.02 -11.11 1.13
N ASP A 42 -24.64 -11.56 0.05
CA ASP A 42 -24.50 -12.94 -0.39
C ASP A 42 -23.00 -13.21 -0.36
N ALA A 43 -22.59 -14.09 0.56
CA ALA A 43 -21.20 -14.42 0.72
C ALA A 43 -20.75 -14.92 -0.66
N ALA A 44 -19.89 -14.14 -1.33
CA ALA A 44 -19.35 -14.55 -2.61
C ALA A 44 -18.81 -15.98 -2.43
N PRO A 45 -19.09 -16.91 -3.36
CA PRO A 45 -18.65 -18.28 -3.23
C PRO A 45 -17.15 -18.27 -2.98
N GLN A 46 -16.75 -18.79 -1.83
CA GLN A 46 -15.36 -18.76 -1.40
C GLN A 46 -14.54 -19.57 -2.40
N LEU A 47 -13.66 -18.90 -3.13
CA LEU A 47 -12.78 -19.58 -4.08
C LEU A 47 -11.89 -20.57 -3.34
N ASP A 48 -11.78 -21.80 -3.86
CA ASP A 48 -10.76 -22.75 -3.39
C ASP A 48 -9.42 -22.42 -4.08
N PRO A 49 -8.40 -21.94 -3.33
CA PRO A 49 -7.11 -21.58 -3.91
C PRO A 49 -6.36 -22.76 -4.54
N ALA A 50 -6.76 -24.01 -4.26
CA ALA A 50 -6.17 -25.20 -4.87
C ALA A 50 -6.65 -25.45 -6.32
N THR A 51 -7.80 -24.90 -6.71
CA THR A 51 -8.41 -25.13 -8.04
C THR A 51 -7.91 -24.15 -9.10
N ILE A 52 -7.33 -23.03 -8.69
CA ILE A 52 -6.93 -21.94 -9.58
C ILE A 52 -5.73 -22.38 -10.42
N ARG A 53 -5.73 -22.00 -11.71
CA ARG A 53 -4.65 -22.28 -12.66
C ARG A 53 -4.20 -20.98 -13.33
N PRO A 54 -2.88 -20.74 -13.45
CA PRO A 54 -2.40 -19.59 -14.18
C PRO A 54 -2.63 -19.75 -15.69
N GLY A 55 -2.56 -18.63 -16.40
CA GLY A 55 -2.67 -18.50 -17.84
C GLY A 55 -1.32 -18.47 -18.55
N TYR A 56 -1.12 -17.43 -19.36
CA TYR A 56 0.05 -17.28 -20.23
C TYR A 56 1.20 -16.55 -19.54
N GLY A 57 2.40 -16.62 -20.12
CA GLY A 57 3.60 -15.97 -19.61
C GLY A 57 4.53 -16.92 -18.84
N PRO A 58 5.61 -16.40 -18.26
CA PRO A 58 6.62 -17.21 -17.59
C PRO A 58 6.05 -17.96 -16.38
N ALA A 59 6.13 -19.30 -16.41
CA ALA A 59 5.52 -20.15 -15.39
C ALA A 59 6.20 -20.08 -14.01
N THR A 60 7.43 -19.57 -13.93
CA THR A 60 8.24 -19.51 -12.71
C THR A 60 8.94 -18.17 -12.60
N TYR A 61 9.35 -17.81 -11.38
CA TYR A 61 10.08 -16.56 -11.14
C TYR A 61 11.43 -16.48 -11.89
N PRO A 62 12.28 -17.53 -11.93
CA PRO A 62 13.48 -17.50 -12.77
C PRO A 62 13.19 -17.27 -14.26
N ALA A 63 12.15 -17.90 -14.82
CA ALA A 63 11.77 -17.68 -16.22
C ALA A 63 11.25 -16.25 -16.46
N ALA A 64 10.59 -15.64 -15.46
CA ALA A 64 10.16 -14.25 -15.56
C ALA A 64 11.35 -13.27 -15.55
N LEU A 65 12.39 -13.55 -14.77
CA LEU A 65 13.63 -12.77 -14.78
C LEU A 65 14.32 -12.87 -16.15
N GLU A 66 14.48 -14.08 -16.69
CA GLU A 66 15.08 -14.29 -18.02
C GLU A 66 14.28 -13.57 -19.12
N SER A 67 12.95 -13.63 -19.07
CA SER A 67 12.09 -12.87 -19.99
C SER A 67 12.28 -11.35 -19.86
N ALA A 68 12.40 -10.83 -18.63
CA ALA A 68 12.64 -9.40 -18.39
C ALA A 68 14.03 -8.96 -18.88
N GLU A 69 15.05 -9.80 -18.71
CA GLU A 69 16.40 -9.57 -19.23
C GLU A 69 16.41 -9.53 -20.76
N SER A 70 15.72 -10.47 -21.43
CA SER A 70 15.59 -10.48 -22.88
C SER A 70 14.91 -9.22 -23.43
N HIS A 71 13.86 -8.75 -22.75
CA HIS A 71 13.20 -7.48 -23.10
C HIS A 71 14.12 -6.28 -22.89
N LEU A 72 14.88 -6.24 -21.79
CA LEU A 72 15.85 -5.18 -21.52
C LEU A 72 16.95 -5.15 -22.58
N ASP A 73 17.50 -6.30 -22.97
CA ASP A 73 18.51 -6.38 -24.03
C ASP A 73 17.99 -5.89 -25.37
N SER A 74 16.74 -6.24 -25.70
CA SER A 74 16.08 -5.76 -26.92
C SER A 74 15.86 -4.24 -26.88
N ALA A 75 15.43 -3.69 -25.74
CA ALA A 75 15.24 -2.26 -25.56
C ALA A 75 16.58 -1.49 -25.63
N ARG A 76 17.66 -2.02 -25.05
CA ARG A 76 19.02 -1.45 -25.15
C ARG A 76 19.52 -1.42 -26.59
N LYS A 77 19.34 -2.51 -27.35
CA LYS A 77 19.67 -2.54 -28.78
C LYS A 77 18.86 -1.51 -29.57
N SER A 78 17.56 -1.39 -29.27
CA SER A 78 16.71 -0.38 -29.89
C SER A 78 17.20 1.04 -29.59
N TYR A 79 17.51 1.34 -28.34
CA TYR A 79 18.02 2.65 -27.92
C TYR A 79 19.38 2.98 -28.54
N ALA A 80 20.28 2.01 -28.68
CA ALA A 80 21.59 2.20 -29.32
C ALA A 80 21.52 2.64 -30.79
N ILE A 81 20.42 2.34 -31.50
CA ILE A 81 20.19 2.80 -32.88
C ILE A 81 19.89 4.30 -32.93
N GLY A 82 19.29 4.87 -31.88
CA GLY A 82 18.89 6.27 -31.80
C GLY A 82 18.86 6.81 -30.37
N PRO A 83 20.03 7.06 -29.73
CA PRO A 83 20.12 7.40 -28.31
C PRO A 83 19.59 8.79 -27.93
N GLY A 84 19.19 9.62 -28.91
CA GLY A 84 18.51 10.90 -28.68
C GLY A 84 17.02 10.87 -29.03
N GLU A 85 16.46 9.71 -29.36
CA GLU A 85 15.03 9.57 -29.62
C GLU A 85 14.31 9.23 -28.31
N TRP A 86 13.60 10.20 -27.73
CA TRP A 86 12.95 10.04 -26.43
C TRP A 86 12.01 8.82 -26.36
N LEU A 87 11.34 8.45 -27.45
CA LEU A 87 10.49 7.25 -27.54
C LEU A 87 11.28 5.95 -27.28
N ARG A 88 12.50 5.86 -27.78
CA ARG A 88 13.37 4.69 -27.53
C ARG A 88 13.88 4.70 -26.09
N GLY A 89 14.18 5.87 -25.56
CA GLY A 89 14.53 6.06 -24.16
C GLY A 89 13.42 5.59 -23.22
N GLU A 90 12.17 5.92 -23.54
CA GLU A 90 10.99 5.47 -22.79
C GLU A 90 10.84 3.94 -22.82
N VAL A 91 10.97 3.30 -23.98
CA VAL A 91 10.91 1.83 -24.10
C VAL A 91 11.97 1.16 -23.23
N LEU A 92 13.19 1.71 -23.19
CA LEU A 92 14.25 1.24 -22.31
C LEU A 92 13.92 1.46 -20.83
N ALA A 93 13.43 2.64 -20.45
CA ALA A 93 13.01 2.95 -19.09
C ALA A 93 11.92 1.98 -18.60
N ARG A 94 10.92 1.65 -19.43
CA ARG A 94 9.86 0.68 -19.10
C ARG A 94 10.42 -0.73 -18.86
N ALA A 95 11.38 -1.17 -19.68
CA ALA A 95 12.04 -2.47 -19.50
C ALA A 95 12.86 -2.52 -18.19
N LEU A 96 13.58 -1.45 -17.86
CA LEU A 96 14.31 -1.29 -16.60
C LEU A 96 13.37 -1.33 -15.39
N ILE A 97 12.28 -0.58 -15.41
CA ILE A 97 11.26 -0.59 -14.33
C ILE A 97 10.64 -1.99 -14.18
N ALA A 98 10.34 -2.67 -15.28
CA ALA A 98 9.80 -4.03 -15.26
C ALA A 98 10.78 -5.02 -14.62
N ARG A 99 12.08 -4.95 -14.97
CA ARG A 99 13.12 -5.78 -14.36
C ARG A 99 13.29 -5.45 -12.88
N TRP A 100 13.28 -4.16 -12.51
CA TRP A 100 13.36 -3.75 -11.11
C TRP A 100 12.21 -4.31 -10.26
N ARG A 101 10.97 -4.35 -10.77
CA ARG A 101 9.84 -4.93 -10.01
C ARG A 101 10.09 -6.39 -9.65
N LEU A 102 10.78 -7.14 -10.51
CA LEU A 102 11.13 -8.54 -10.27
C LEU A 102 12.40 -8.67 -9.42
N ALA A 103 13.48 -7.97 -9.77
CA ALA A 103 14.85 -8.17 -9.24
C ALA A 103 15.24 -7.20 -8.11
N GLY A 104 14.62 -6.02 -8.04
CA GLY A 104 14.85 -5.01 -7.00
C GLY A 104 16.19 -4.28 -7.11
N ASP A 105 16.77 -4.22 -8.31
CA ASP A 105 18.06 -3.57 -8.56
C ASP A 105 17.88 -2.06 -8.76
N TYR A 106 18.28 -1.27 -7.76
CA TYR A 106 18.11 0.18 -7.78
C TYR A 106 18.94 0.89 -8.87
N SER A 107 19.93 0.20 -9.48
CA SER A 107 20.60 0.74 -10.66
C SER A 107 19.66 0.83 -11.87
N ASP A 108 18.69 -0.08 -11.99
CA ASP A 108 17.66 -0.03 -13.04
C ASP A 108 16.78 1.20 -12.89
N LEU A 109 16.36 1.52 -11.66
CA LEU A 109 15.58 2.72 -11.41
C LEU A 109 16.38 3.98 -11.71
N ALA A 110 17.67 4.01 -11.33
CA ALA A 110 18.52 5.18 -11.60
C ALA A 110 18.71 5.41 -13.10
N GLU A 111 18.91 4.33 -13.88
CA GLU A 111 19.00 4.41 -15.34
C GLU A 111 17.66 4.85 -15.95
N ALA A 112 16.53 4.29 -15.48
CA ALA A 112 15.20 4.68 -15.93
C ALA A 112 14.86 6.15 -15.64
N ASP A 113 15.15 6.64 -14.43
CA ASP A 113 14.95 8.03 -14.00
C ASP A 113 15.68 9.00 -14.95
N ALA A 114 16.96 8.75 -15.20
CA ALA A 114 17.78 9.57 -16.08
C ALA A 114 17.28 9.57 -17.55
N LEU A 115 16.78 8.43 -18.04
CA LEU A 115 16.21 8.33 -19.38
C LEU A 115 14.89 9.10 -19.50
N LEU A 116 14.02 9.01 -18.49
CA LEU A 116 12.72 9.69 -18.48
C LEU A 116 12.89 11.21 -18.33
N ASP A 117 13.80 11.67 -17.47
CA ASP A 117 14.14 13.09 -17.32
C ASP A 117 14.68 13.67 -18.64
N ARG A 118 15.61 12.96 -19.30
CA ARG A 118 16.12 13.37 -20.62
C ARG A 118 15.01 13.40 -21.65
N GLY A 119 14.18 12.35 -21.72
CA GLY A 119 13.08 12.27 -22.66
C GLY A 119 12.06 13.40 -22.49
N LEU A 120 11.77 13.82 -21.26
CA LEU A 120 10.91 14.97 -20.97
C LEU A 120 11.53 16.29 -21.40
N ALA A 121 12.84 16.46 -21.23
CA ALA A 121 13.56 17.66 -21.62
C ALA A 121 13.68 17.83 -23.15
N GLU A 122 13.82 16.71 -23.88
CA GLU A 122 13.99 16.70 -25.34
C GLU A 122 12.65 16.71 -26.10
N ALA A 123 11.59 16.16 -25.51
CA ALA A 123 10.29 16.11 -26.18
C ALA A 123 9.58 17.48 -26.20
N PRO A 124 8.93 17.85 -27.33
CA PRO A 124 8.07 19.04 -27.39
C PRO A 124 6.98 18.98 -26.30
N ASP A 125 6.70 20.07 -25.59
CA ASP A 125 5.56 20.12 -24.67
C ASP A 125 4.24 20.06 -25.44
N PRO A 126 3.26 19.22 -25.04
CA PRO A 126 3.21 18.37 -23.85
C PRO A 126 3.58 16.89 -24.08
N SER A 127 4.18 16.54 -25.22
CA SER A 127 4.63 15.18 -25.56
C SER A 127 5.76 14.66 -24.65
N GLY A 128 6.23 13.44 -24.89
CA GLY A 128 7.30 12.82 -24.11
C GLY A 128 6.79 11.79 -23.10
N PRO A 129 7.70 11.15 -22.34
CA PRO A 129 7.37 10.00 -21.49
C PRO A 129 6.77 10.42 -20.14
N ALA A 130 5.79 11.33 -20.16
CA ALA A 130 5.23 11.93 -18.96
C ALA A 130 4.46 10.93 -18.09
N LEU A 131 3.76 9.96 -18.69
CA LEU A 131 3.05 8.95 -17.92
C LEU A 131 4.02 8.00 -17.20
N GLU A 132 5.03 7.50 -17.90
CA GLU A 132 6.08 6.65 -17.34
C GLU A 132 6.89 7.39 -16.26
N HIS A 133 7.16 8.68 -16.43
CA HIS A 133 7.76 9.52 -15.40
C HIS A 133 6.89 9.60 -14.15
N ALA A 134 5.58 9.80 -14.31
CA ALA A 134 4.64 9.75 -13.18
C ALA A 134 4.63 8.38 -12.49
N VAL A 135 4.66 7.28 -13.25
CA VAL A 135 4.75 5.91 -12.69
C VAL A 135 5.99 5.76 -11.82
N LEU A 136 7.16 6.17 -12.32
CA LEU A 136 8.41 6.09 -11.57
C LEU A 136 8.40 7.00 -10.34
N ALA A 137 7.92 8.23 -10.49
CA ALA A 137 7.84 9.20 -9.40
C ALA A 137 6.93 8.71 -8.25
N VAL A 138 5.78 8.11 -8.57
CA VAL A 138 4.91 7.45 -7.56
C VAL A 138 5.63 6.27 -6.90
N LEU A 139 6.34 5.46 -7.68
CA LEU A 139 7.06 4.28 -7.22
C LEU A 139 8.19 4.61 -6.24
N VAL A 140 8.90 5.72 -6.47
CA VAL A 140 10.00 6.20 -5.64
C VAL A 140 9.59 7.33 -4.69
N HIS A 141 8.28 7.53 -4.48
CA HIS A 141 7.74 8.43 -3.47
C HIS A 141 8.00 9.94 -3.71
N ARG A 142 8.25 10.35 -4.96
CA ARG A 142 8.45 11.76 -5.36
C ARG A 142 7.14 12.41 -5.84
N LEU A 143 6.23 12.67 -4.90
CA LEU A 143 4.84 13.06 -5.20
C LEU A 143 4.70 14.34 -6.05
N ASP A 144 5.50 15.37 -5.80
CA ASP A 144 5.42 16.62 -6.56
C ASP A 144 5.87 16.42 -8.02
N GLN A 145 6.86 15.55 -8.25
CA GLN A 145 7.28 15.18 -9.61
C GLN A 145 6.18 14.40 -10.33
N ALA A 146 5.52 13.47 -9.63
CA ALA A 146 4.39 12.73 -10.18
C ALA A 146 3.25 13.69 -10.59
N GLU A 147 2.90 14.66 -9.76
CA GLU A 147 1.87 15.65 -10.09
C GLU A 147 2.24 16.52 -11.29
N GLY A 148 3.50 16.97 -11.37
CA GLY A 148 4.01 17.72 -12.53
C GLY A 148 3.91 16.92 -13.83
N ALA A 149 4.29 15.64 -13.79
CA ALA A 149 4.20 14.74 -14.93
C ALA A 149 2.74 14.45 -15.33
N LEU A 150 1.85 14.18 -14.37
CA LEU A 150 0.42 14.00 -14.61
C LEU A 150 -0.26 15.26 -15.18
N ALA A 151 0.18 16.45 -14.74
CA ALA A 151 -0.29 17.72 -15.30
C ALA A 151 0.16 17.92 -16.76
N ARG A 152 1.27 17.31 -17.19
CA ARG A 152 1.68 17.28 -18.60
C ARG A 152 0.83 16.30 -19.40
N VAL A 153 0.59 15.08 -18.88
CA VAL A 153 -0.31 14.09 -19.51
C VAL A 153 -1.69 14.68 -19.79
N SER A 154 -2.25 15.46 -18.86
CA SER A 154 -3.59 16.07 -19.04
C SER A 154 -3.67 17.14 -20.14
N ARG A 155 -2.53 17.62 -20.65
CA ARG A 155 -2.46 18.56 -21.78
C ARG A 155 -2.25 17.87 -23.13
N ALA A 156 -2.16 16.54 -23.17
CA ALA A 156 -1.97 15.80 -24.41
C ALA A 156 -3.01 16.20 -25.47
N ALA A 157 -2.55 16.48 -26.70
CA ALA A 157 -3.43 16.92 -27.79
C ALA A 157 -4.45 15.84 -28.18
N VAL A 158 -4.07 14.56 -28.04
CA VAL A 158 -4.91 13.39 -28.28
C VAL A 158 -4.80 12.49 -27.05
N PRO A 159 -5.73 12.59 -26.09
CA PRO A 159 -5.70 11.73 -24.91
C PRO A 159 -6.14 10.30 -25.29
N GLU A 160 -5.25 9.34 -25.09
CA GLU A 160 -5.61 7.92 -25.20
C GLU A 160 -6.43 7.49 -23.98
N PRO A 161 -7.53 6.74 -24.15
CA PRO A 161 -8.37 6.32 -23.02
C PRO A 161 -7.61 5.54 -21.95
N ALA A 162 -6.69 4.64 -22.35
CA ALA A 162 -5.87 3.86 -21.43
C ALA A 162 -4.96 4.77 -20.59
N ASP A 163 -4.22 5.69 -21.24
CA ASP A 163 -3.36 6.65 -20.56
C ASP A 163 -4.16 7.58 -19.63
N THR A 164 -5.38 7.94 -20.02
CA THR A 164 -6.28 8.75 -19.18
C THR A 164 -6.72 7.99 -17.93
N ALA A 165 -7.00 6.68 -18.06
CA ALA A 165 -7.35 5.82 -16.95
C ALA A 165 -6.14 5.63 -16.00
N ASP A 166 -4.95 5.38 -16.56
CA ASP A 166 -3.71 5.22 -15.78
C ASP A 166 -3.30 6.51 -15.08
N ALA A 167 -3.39 7.67 -15.75
CA ALA A 167 -3.15 8.97 -15.12
C ALA A 167 -4.15 9.26 -13.98
N ALA A 168 -5.42 8.87 -14.13
CA ALA A 168 -6.39 8.96 -13.06
C ALA A 168 -6.04 8.02 -11.89
N ALA A 169 -5.62 6.78 -12.16
CA ALA A 169 -5.18 5.86 -11.13
C ALA A 169 -3.94 6.37 -10.39
N LEU A 170 -2.93 6.88 -11.09
CA LEU A 170 -1.73 7.47 -10.48
C LEU A 170 -2.05 8.71 -9.65
N SER A 171 -3.01 9.54 -10.09
CA SER A 171 -3.52 10.66 -9.26
C SER A 171 -4.10 10.15 -7.93
N GLY A 172 -4.80 9.01 -7.97
CA GLY A 172 -5.31 8.35 -6.77
C GLY A 172 -4.19 7.81 -5.87
N ASP A 173 -3.12 7.25 -6.46
CA ASP A 173 -1.94 6.80 -5.71
C ASP A 173 -1.22 7.98 -5.03
N VAL A 174 -1.11 9.13 -5.70
CA VAL A 174 -0.55 10.38 -5.11
C VAL A 174 -1.44 10.86 -3.95
N ALA A 175 -2.75 10.94 -4.16
CA ALA A 175 -3.69 11.36 -3.13
C ALA A 175 -3.64 10.45 -1.89
N LEU A 176 -3.58 9.13 -2.11
CA LEU A 176 -3.41 8.13 -1.07
C LEU A 176 -2.14 8.39 -0.25
N GLN A 177 -0.99 8.61 -0.91
CA GLN A 177 0.29 8.88 -0.24
C GLN A 177 0.32 10.24 0.48
N LYS A 178 -0.51 11.20 0.06
CA LYS A 178 -0.75 12.47 0.78
C LYS A 178 -1.75 12.33 1.94
N GLY A 179 -2.32 11.15 2.15
CA GLY A 179 -3.32 10.90 3.20
C GLY A 179 -4.74 11.39 2.85
N ASP A 180 -5.02 11.70 1.58
CA ASP A 180 -6.34 12.10 1.12
C ASP A 180 -7.09 10.89 0.52
N LEU A 181 -7.64 10.04 1.40
CA LEU A 181 -8.38 8.84 1.00
C LEU A 181 -9.66 9.18 0.21
N ALA A 182 -10.26 10.34 0.46
CA ALA A 182 -11.46 10.77 -0.25
C ALA A 182 -11.13 11.10 -1.70
N ARG A 183 -10.05 11.86 -1.94
CA ARG A 183 -9.56 12.13 -3.28
C ARG A 183 -9.07 10.87 -3.98
N ALA A 184 -8.36 9.99 -3.29
CA ALA A 184 -7.94 8.70 -3.83
C ALA A 184 -9.15 7.89 -4.35
N ALA A 185 -10.23 7.82 -3.57
CA ALA A 185 -11.46 7.15 -3.98
C ALA A 185 -12.09 7.77 -5.24
N GLN A 186 -12.11 9.11 -5.33
CA GLN A 186 -12.63 9.81 -6.51
C GLN A 186 -11.80 9.50 -7.76
N ASP A 187 -10.47 9.52 -7.64
CA ASP A 187 -9.56 9.32 -8.74
C ASP A 187 -9.52 7.86 -9.22
N PHE A 188 -9.51 6.88 -8.32
CA PHE A 188 -9.70 5.47 -8.69
C PHE A 188 -11.09 5.22 -9.29
N GLY A 189 -12.14 5.84 -8.74
CA GLY A 189 -13.50 5.75 -9.29
C GLY A 189 -13.61 6.35 -10.69
N ARG A 190 -12.87 7.42 -11.00
CA ARG A 190 -12.74 7.98 -12.34
C ARG A 190 -12.00 7.02 -13.27
N ALA A 191 -10.88 6.46 -12.84
CA ALA A 191 -10.12 5.47 -13.61
C ALA A 191 -11.00 4.27 -13.98
N LEU A 192 -11.73 3.70 -13.02
CA LEU A 192 -12.64 2.55 -13.20
C LEU A 192 -13.81 2.79 -14.16
N LYS A 193 -14.20 4.06 -14.37
CA LYS A 193 -15.23 4.43 -15.36
C LYS A 193 -14.68 4.44 -16.79
N ILE A 194 -13.36 4.59 -16.95
CA ILE A 194 -12.68 4.63 -18.24
C ILE A 194 -12.18 3.23 -18.61
N ASP A 195 -11.45 2.59 -17.69
CA ASP A 195 -10.93 1.23 -17.85
C ASP A 195 -11.05 0.44 -16.52
N ARG A 196 -11.45 -0.82 -16.63
CA ARG A 196 -11.54 -1.79 -15.53
C ARG A 196 -10.37 -2.76 -15.51
N ALA A 197 -9.20 -2.31 -15.95
CA ALA A 197 -7.94 -3.04 -15.89
C ALA A 197 -7.68 -3.60 -14.48
N THR A 198 -7.06 -4.78 -14.41
CA THR A 198 -6.79 -5.48 -13.13
C THR A 198 -6.03 -4.60 -12.14
N GLY A 199 -5.04 -3.81 -12.60
CA GLY A 199 -4.27 -2.92 -11.74
C GLY A 199 -5.08 -1.76 -11.13
N ILE A 200 -6.11 -1.26 -11.81
CA ILE A 200 -6.98 -0.19 -11.31
C ILE A 200 -7.99 -0.78 -10.29
N ARG A 201 -8.57 -1.93 -10.63
CA ARG A 201 -9.47 -2.68 -9.72
C ARG A 201 -8.78 -3.07 -8.42
N LEU A 202 -7.53 -3.54 -8.49
CA LEU A 202 -6.72 -3.87 -7.31
C LEU A 202 -6.53 -2.66 -6.38
N ARG A 203 -6.22 -1.47 -6.93
CA ARG A 203 -6.09 -0.23 -6.13
C ARG A 203 -7.38 0.12 -5.41
N GLY A 204 -8.52 0.00 -6.09
CA GLY A 204 -9.84 0.18 -5.49
C GLY A 204 -10.07 -0.79 -4.33
N ALA A 205 -9.81 -2.09 -4.55
CA ALA A 205 -9.95 -3.12 -3.52
C ALA A 205 -9.09 -2.83 -2.28
N MET A 206 -7.83 -2.43 -2.49
CA MET A 206 -6.94 -2.11 -1.36
C MET A 206 -7.36 -0.83 -0.63
N LEU A 207 -7.87 0.18 -1.34
CA LEU A 207 -8.46 1.36 -0.71
C LEU A 207 -9.66 0.99 0.17
N ASP A 208 -10.53 0.09 -0.29
CA ASP A 208 -11.65 -0.40 0.51
C ASP A 208 -11.16 -1.09 1.80
N ALA A 209 -10.13 -1.95 1.70
CA ALA A 209 -9.51 -2.57 2.87
C ALA A 209 -8.99 -1.53 3.88
N TYR A 210 -8.30 -0.50 3.39
CA TYR A 210 -7.73 0.58 4.20
C TYR A 210 -8.79 1.46 4.87
N ARG A 211 -9.96 1.62 4.25
CA ARG A 211 -11.12 2.33 4.81
C ARG A 211 -11.98 1.47 5.74
N GLY A 212 -11.62 0.20 5.89
CA GLY A 212 -12.26 -0.74 6.80
C GLY A 212 -13.15 -1.78 6.13
N ASP A 213 -13.48 -1.64 4.85
CA ASP A 213 -14.31 -2.59 4.10
C ASP A 213 -13.47 -3.74 3.50
N ARG A 214 -12.89 -4.52 4.41
CA ARG A 214 -12.06 -5.69 4.08
C ARG A 214 -12.86 -6.79 3.41
N ALA A 215 -14.17 -6.83 3.63
CA ALA A 215 -15.05 -7.79 2.98
C ALA A 215 -15.23 -7.46 1.50
N ALA A 216 -15.46 -6.19 1.14
CA ALA A 216 -15.48 -5.74 -0.25
C ALA A 216 -14.13 -5.97 -0.93
N ALA A 217 -13.03 -5.60 -0.27
CA ALA A 217 -11.69 -5.84 -0.78
C ALA A 217 -11.43 -7.32 -1.10
N ALA A 218 -11.80 -8.22 -0.18
CA ALA A 218 -11.64 -9.66 -0.36
C ALA A 218 -12.46 -10.18 -1.56
N ARG A 219 -13.72 -9.74 -1.71
CA ARG A 219 -14.57 -10.14 -2.85
C ARG A 219 -13.99 -9.67 -4.18
N GLU A 220 -13.58 -8.41 -4.25
CA GLU A 220 -13.00 -7.82 -5.47
C GLU A 220 -11.70 -8.53 -5.87
N LEU A 221 -10.84 -8.85 -4.89
CA LEU A 221 -9.63 -9.65 -5.12
C LEU A 221 -9.96 -11.06 -5.62
N GLU A 222 -10.95 -11.72 -5.04
CA GLU A 222 -11.39 -13.05 -5.49
C GLU A 222 -11.94 -12.99 -6.93
N GLU A 223 -12.71 -11.98 -7.29
CA GLU A 223 -13.14 -11.77 -8.69
C GLU A 223 -11.95 -11.57 -9.65
N LEU A 224 -10.94 -10.80 -9.25
CA LEU A 224 -9.73 -10.59 -10.04
C LEU A 224 -8.93 -11.89 -10.21
N ILE A 225 -8.84 -12.69 -9.15
CA ILE A 225 -8.16 -13.99 -9.12
C ILE A 225 -8.89 -15.01 -10.01
N ALA A 226 -10.23 -15.00 -10.00
CA ALA A 226 -11.05 -15.91 -10.80
C ALA A 226 -11.02 -15.62 -12.31
N LYS A 227 -10.49 -14.45 -12.73
CA LYS A 227 -10.37 -14.14 -14.16
C LYS A 227 -9.53 -15.21 -14.86
N PRO A 228 -10.00 -15.80 -15.96
CA PRO A 228 -9.24 -16.81 -16.67
C PRO A 228 -7.98 -16.20 -17.30
N ARG A 229 -6.98 -17.04 -17.50
CA ARG A 229 -5.75 -16.72 -18.25
C ARG A 229 -4.89 -15.59 -17.66
N GLN A 230 -4.98 -15.30 -16.36
CA GLN A 230 -4.06 -14.36 -15.68
C GLN A 230 -2.61 -14.85 -15.76
N GLN A 231 -1.65 -13.93 -15.93
CA GLN A 231 -0.24 -14.32 -15.91
C GLN A 231 0.15 -14.87 -14.52
N PRO A 232 1.04 -15.88 -14.44
CA PRO A 232 1.51 -16.43 -13.16
C PRO A 232 1.92 -15.39 -12.12
N VAL A 233 2.71 -14.38 -12.50
CA VAL A 233 3.19 -13.33 -11.58
C VAL A 233 2.04 -12.45 -11.07
N VAL A 234 1.15 -11.99 -11.95
CA VAL A 234 -0.02 -11.17 -11.58
C VAL A 234 -0.95 -11.96 -10.66
N LEU A 235 -1.16 -13.24 -10.96
CA LEU A 235 -2.00 -14.10 -10.14
C LEU A 235 -1.40 -14.32 -8.75
N ALA A 236 -0.09 -14.55 -8.64
CA ALA A 236 0.60 -14.66 -7.36
C ALA A 236 0.52 -13.36 -6.55
N GLU A 237 0.70 -12.21 -7.18
CA GLU A 237 0.55 -10.89 -6.53
C GLU A 237 -0.87 -10.69 -5.98
N LEU A 238 -1.91 -10.96 -6.77
CA LEU A 238 -3.31 -10.87 -6.32
C LEU A 238 -3.58 -11.78 -5.11
N MET A 239 -3.04 -13.00 -5.12
CA MET A 239 -3.16 -13.94 -4.00
C MET A 239 -2.45 -13.43 -2.73
N LEU A 240 -1.29 -12.78 -2.87
CA LEU A 240 -0.60 -12.17 -1.73
C LEU A 240 -1.35 -10.94 -1.19
N GLN A 241 -2.00 -10.15 -2.04
CA GLN A 241 -2.89 -9.06 -1.59
C GLN A 241 -4.11 -9.62 -0.85
N ARG A 242 -4.67 -10.75 -1.33
CA ARG A 242 -5.75 -11.45 -0.62
C ARG A 242 -5.31 -12.03 0.73
N ALA A 243 -4.06 -12.49 0.84
CA ALA A 243 -3.45 -12.90 2.11
C ALA A 243 -3.24 -11.70 3.05
N THR A 244 -2.85 -10.54 2.53
CA THR A 244 -2.73 -9.29 3.29
C THR A 244 -4.07 -8.89 3.91
N VAL A 245 -5.16 -8.89 3.13
CA VAL A 245 -6.51 -8.63 3.66
C VAL A 245 -6.89 -9.63 4.76
N ALA A 246 -6.51 -10.91 4.62
CA ALA A 246 -6.75 -11.93 5.64
C ALA A 246 -5.94 -11.69 6.93
N TYR A 247 -4.68 -11.24 6.83
CA TYR A 247 -3.91 -10.80 8.01
C TYR A 247 -4.58 -9.63 8.72
N MET A 248 -5.09 -8.66 7.96
CA MET A 248 -5.77 -7.49 8.53
C MET A 248 -7.05 -7.84 9.31
N THR A 249 -7.70 -8.96 9.04
CA THR A 249 -8.89 -9.44 9.77
C THR A 249 -8.58 -10.51 10.81
N GLY A 250 -7.32 -10.91 10.97
CA GLY A 250 -6.92 -12.01 11.86
C GLY A 250 -7.19 -13.42 11.33
N ASP A 251 -7.55 -13.58 10.06
CA ASP A 251 -7.71 -14.87 9.38
C ASP A 251 -6.35 -15.39 8.91
N TRP A 252 -5.50 -15.75 9.86
CA TRP A 252 -4.12 -16.19 9.60
C TRP A 252 -4.06 -17.53 8.85
N ASP A 253 -5.06 -18.40 9.04
CA ASP A 253 -5.14 -19.66 8.31
C ASP A 253 -5.53 -19.42 6.84
N GLY A 254 -6.48 -18.51 6.59
CA GLY A 254 -6.81 -18.04 5.26
C GLY A 254 -5.64 -17.40 4.56
N ALA A 255 -4.88 -16.54 5.25
CA ALA A 255 -3.64 -15.97 4.73
C ALA A 255 -2.67 -17.09 4.28
N GLY A 256 -2.44 -18.09 5.12
CA GLY A 256 -1.59 -19.25 4.79
C GLY A 256 -2.04 -20.01 3.54
N ARG A 257 -3.36 -20.22 3.34
CA ARG A 257 -3.88 -20.88 2.13
C ARG A 257 -3.59 -20.09 0.86
N TRP A 258 -3.79 -18.77 0.90
CA TRP A 258 -3.54 -17.89 -0.25
C TRP A 258 -2.04 -17.77 -0.57
N ILE A 259 -1.18 -17.70 0.46
CA ILE A 259 0.29 -17.71 0.28
C ILE A 259 0.75 -19.01 -0.38
N GLY A 260 0.26 -20.16 0.11
CA GLY A 260 0.57 -21.46 -0.49
C GLY A 260 0.09 -21.57 -1.93
N ALA A 261 -1.04 -20.94 -2.28
CA ALA A 261 -1.51 -20.87 -3.66
C ALA A 261 -0.58 -19.99 -4.52
N ALA A 262 -0.16 -18.82 -4.03
CA ALA A 262 0.79 -17.94 -4.71
C ALA A 262 2.11 -18.67 -5.05
N GLN A 263 2.65 -19.45 -4.10
CA GLN A 263 3.85 -20.26 -4.33
C GLN A 263 3.64 -21.35 -5.39
N ARG A 264 2.46 -21.98 -5.44
CA ARG A 264 2.16 -23.01 -6.45
C ARG A 264 2.01 -22.43 -7.85
N VAL A 265 1.35 -21.28 -8.00
CA VAL A 265 1.10 -20.69 -9.32
C VAL A 265 2.32 -19.98 -9.89
N PHE A 266 3.24 -19.51 -9.05
CA PHE A 266 4.48 -18.86 -9.48
C PHE A 266 5.69 -19.28 -8.63
N PRO A 267 6.21 -20.50 -8.85
CA PRO A 267 7.29 -21.06 -8.04
C PRO A 267 8.59 -20.24 -8.09
N GLY A 268 9.28 -20.19 -6.94
CA GLY A 268 10.55 -19.49 -6.76
C GLY A 268 10.41 -17.98 -6.53
N TYR A 269 9.19 -17.44 -6.51
CA TYR A 269 8.95 -16.03 -6.23
C TYR A 269 9.31 -15.69 -4.79
N TRP A 270 10.34 -14.86 -4.63
CA TRP A 270 10.93 -14.56 -3.33
C TRP A 270 9.93 -13.99 -2.33
N LEU A 271 8.97 -13.19 -2.78
CA LEU A 271 8.00 -12.56 -1.89
C LEU A 271 7.04 -13.61 -1.33
N ALA A 272 6.51 -14.51 -2.18
CA ALA A 272 5.68 -15.62 -1.72
C ALA A 272 6.44 -16.55 -0.76
N ASP A 273 7.73 -16.81 -1.01
CA ASP A 273 8.58 -17.57 -0.10
C ASP A 273 8.80 -16.86 1.25
N ALA A 274 8.93 -15.53 1.26
CA ALA A 274 9.06 -14.74 2.48
C ALA A 274 7.75 -14.72 3.31
N TYR A 275 6.60 -14.62 2.65
CA TYR A 275 5.29 -14.80 3.27
C TYR A 275 5.11 -16.23 3.85
N ALA A 276 5.63 -17.25 3.17
CA ALA A 276 5.59 -18.62 3.71
C ALA A 276 6.48 -18.78 4.95
N ALA A 277 7.67 -18.17 4.96
CA ALA A 277 8.53 -18.12 6.13
C ALA A 277 7.86 -17.41 7.32
N GLN A 278 7.17 -16.29 7.06
CA GLN A 278 6.33 -15.61 8.04
C GLN A 278 5.26 -16.53 8.63
N GLN A 279 4.58 -17.30 7.77
CA GLN A 279 3.52 -18.20 8.22
C GLN A 279 4.05 -19.30 9.15
N PHE A 280 5.28 -19.79 8.95
CA PHE A 280 5.92 -20.68 9.92
C PHE A 280 6.10 -20.00 11.28
N ALA A 281 6.50 -18.72 11.32
CA ALA A 281 6.67 -17.98 12.57
C ALA A 281 5.33 -17.82 13.31
N ILE A 282 4.28 -17.45 12.60
CA ILE A 282 2.91 -17.30 13.15
C ILE A 282 2.36 -18.65 13.65
N ALA A 283 2.70 -19.75 12.99
CA ALA A 283 2.35 -21.11 13.41
C ALA A 283 3.19 -21.62 14.60
N GLY A 284 4.09 -20.81 15.17
CA GLY A 284 4.99 -21.22 16.26
C GLY A 284 6.14 -22.12 15.82
N ARG A 285 6.30 -22.36 14.51
CA ARG A 285 7.39 -23.15 13.92
C ARG A 285 8.61 -22.27 13.67
N THR A 286 9.10 -21.60 14.71
CA THR A 286 10.11 -20.55 14.59
C THR A 286 11.43 -21.03 13.99
N GLY A 287 11.87 -22.25 14.31
CA GLY A 287 13.06 -22.83 13.70
C GLY A 287 12.93 -22.98 12.18
N ASP A 288 11.74 -23.34 11.69
CA ASP A 288 11.47 -23.48 10.26
C ASP A 288 11.41 -22.11 9.58
N ALA A 289 10.81 -21.12 10.24
CA ALA A 289 10.78 -19.74 9.80
C ALA A 289 12.19 -19.14 9.63
N ILE A 290 13.06 -19.30 10.63
CA ILE A 290 14.46 -18.83 10.56
C ILE A 290 15.20 -19.48 9.38
N ARG A 291 15.04 -20.80 9.19
CA ARG A 291 15.67 -21.49 8.06
C ARG A 291 15.13 -21.00 6.73
N ALA A 292 13.80 -20.87 6.59
CA ALA A 292 13.15 -20.41 5.37
C ALA A 292 13.55 -18.98 5.01
N TYR A 293 13.47 -18.03 5.96
CA TYR A 293 13.95 -16.68 5.77
C TYR A 293 15.43 -16.63 5.42
N GLY A 294 16.27 -17.42 6.09
CA GLY A 294 17.69 -17.49 5.78
C GLY A 294 17.98 -17.95 4.34
N ILE A 295 17.21 -18.90 3.81
CA ILE A 295 17.32 -19.34 2.42
C ILE A 295 16.96 -18.19 1.47
N VAL A 296 15.81 -17.53 1.68
CA VAL A 296 15.37 -16.43 0.81
C VAL A 296 16.36 -15.26 0.87
N ALA A 297 16.79 -14.85 2.07
CA ALA A 297 17.73 -13.76 2.29
C ALA A 297 19.07 -13.99 1.57
N ARG A 298 19.64 -15.21 1.68
CA ARG A 298 20.90 -15.55 0.99
C ARG A 298 20.75 -15.63 -0.53
N ARG A 299 19.66 -16.21 -1.01
CA ARG A 299 19.42 -16.38 -2.46
C ARG A 299 19.21 -15.04 -3.17
N THR A 300 18.56 -14.10 -2.50
CA THR A 300 18.01 -12.90 -3.17
C THR A 300 18.63 -11.59 -2.73
N GLY A 301 19.31 -11.56 -1.58
CA GLY A 301 19.84 -10.32 -1.02
C GLY A 301 18.78 -9.31 -0.61
N ARG A 302 17.48 -9.67 -0.57
CA ARG A 302 16.38 -8.75 -0.25
C ARG A 302 16.50 -8.22 1.18
N LEU A 303 16.60 -6.91 1.33
CA LEU A 303 16.90 -6.25 2.59
C LEU A 303 15.73 -6.39 3.58
N GLU A 304 14.50 -6.34 3.06
CA GLU A 304 13.27 -6.53 3.82
C GLU A 304 13.20 -7.94 4.43
N VAL A 305 13.69 -8.96 3.70
CA VAL A 305 13.80 -10.34 4.19
C VAL A 305 14.92 -10.47 5.23
N GLN A 306 16.02 -9.73 5.06
CA GLN A 306 17.10 -9.69 6.05
C GLN A 306 16.62 -9.04 7.35
N ASP A 307 15.80 -7.99 7.27
CA ASP A 307 15.21 -7.32 8.43
C ASP A 307 14.21 -8.23 9.15
N ALA A 308 13.31 -8.88 8.41
CA ALA A 308 12.40 -9.88 8.97
C ALA A 308 13.16 -11.01 9.72
N LEU A 309 14.24 -11.52 9.12
CA LEU A 309 15.10 -12.53 9.73
C LEU A 309 15.80 -12.00 10.99
N ALA A 310 16.41 -10.81 10.91
CA ALA A 310 17.10 -10.18 12.03
C ALA A 310 16.16 -9.93 13.21
N HIS A 311 14.94 -9.48 12.94
CA HIS A 311 13.88 -9.30 13.92
C HIS A 311 13.48 -10.62 14.58
N LEU A 312 13.20 -11.65 13.77
CA LEU A 312 12.82 -12.97 14.29
C LEU A 312 13.92 -13.57 15.18
N LEU A 313 15.19 -13.48 14.75
CA LEU A 313 16.35 -13.92 15.54
C LEU A 313 16.43 -13.18 16.88
N ARG A 314 16.19 -11.86 16.89
CA ARG A 314 16.16 -11.06 18.14
C ARG A 314 15.09 -11.56 19.10
N LEU A 315 13.89 -11.82 18.61
CA LEU A 315 12.78 -12.33 19.42
C LEU A 315 13.05 -13.72 19.99
N GLN A 316 13.99 -14.48 19.40
CA GLN A 316 14.44 -15.78 19.90
C GLN A 316 15.70 -15.71 20.78
N GLY A 317 16.17 -14.51 21.13
CA GLY A 317 17.39 -14.34 21.92
C GLY A 317 18.69 -14.60 21.15
N GLN A 318 18.64 -14.78 19.83
CA GLN A 318 19.80 -14.99 18.94
C GLN A 318 20.45 -13.64 18.57
N GLY A 319 20.89 -12.91 19.60
CA GLY A 319 21.40 -11.53 19.49
C GLY A 319 22.56 -11.34 18.52
N PRO A 320 23.64 -12.16 18.58
CA PRO A 320 24.76 -12.06 17.64
C PRO A 320 24.34 -12.25 16.18
N GLU A 321 23.56 -13.28 15.85
CA GLU A 321 23.10 -13.51 14.46
C GLU A 321 22.13 -12.42 13.99
N SER A 322 21.22 -11.96 14.87
CA SER A 322 20.34 -10.83 14.60
C SER A 322 21.12 -9.59 14.19
N ARG A 323 22.16 -9.22 14.96
CA ARG A 323 23.01 -8.06 14.66
C ARG A 323 23.77 -8.21 13.34
N ALA A 324 24.25 -9.41 13.02
CA ALA A 324 24.95 -9.66 11.76
C ALA A 324 24.04 -9.45 10.54
N TRP A 325 22.78 -9.92 10.60
CA TRP A 325 21.81 -9.70 9.53
C TRP A 325 21.33 -8.24 9.47
N ALA A 326 21.06 -7.62 10.62
CA ALA A 326 20.70 -6.20 10.67
C ALA A 326 21.80 -5.31 10.07
N ALA A 327 23.08 -5.56 10.37
CA ALA A 327 24.19 -4.79 9.81
C ALA A 327 24.28 -4.92 8.28
N ARG A 328 23.99 -6.11 7.72
CA ARG A 328 23.94 -6.32 6.25
C ARG A 328 22.78 -5.53 5.62
N ALA A 329 21.60 -5.60 6.23
CA ALA A 329 20.43 -4.87 5.76
C ALA A 329 20.67 -3.35 5.80
N ALA A 330 21.21 -2.84 6.93
CA ALA A 330 21.56 -1.44 7.12
C ALA A 330 22.51 -0.93 6.02
N ALA A 331 23.59 -1.68 5.72
CA ALA A 331 24.53 -1.32 4.67
C ALA A 331 23.87 -1.28 3.28
N GLY A 332 22.97 -2.23 2.99
CA GLY A 332 22.18 -2.23 1.76
C GLY A 332 21.23 -1.03 1.67
N TRP A 333 20.57 -0.68 2.78
CA TRP A 333 19.67 0.48 2.82
C TRP A 333 20.42 1.80 2.66
N GLU A 334 21.60 1.92 3.27
CA GLU A 334 22.48 3.08 3.11
C GLU A 334 22.98 3.22 1.67
N ALA A 335 23.28 2.11 0.99
CA ALA A 335 23.64 2.14 -0.43
C ALA A 335 22.47 2.62 -1.30
N ARG A 336 21.25 2.07 -1.12
CA ARG A 336 20.05 2.48 -1.88
C ARG A 336 19.67 3.94 -1.64
N ALA A 337 19.82 4.42 -0.40
CA ALA A 337 19.49 5.80 -0.01
C ALA A 337 20.37 6.86 -0.70
N ARG A 338 21.53 6.49 -1.27
CA ARG A 338 22.35 7.43 -2.05
C ARG A 338 21.73 7.80 -3.39
N SER A 339 20.96 6.89 -3.99
CA SER A 339 20.30 7.11 -5.28
C SER A 339 18.84 7.53 -5.10
N PHE A 340 18.13 6.92 -4.15
CA PHE A 340 16.71 7.16 -3.93
C PHE A 340 16.38 7.22 -2.43
N PRO A 341 16.76 8.32 -1.74
CA PRO A 341 16.49 8.46 -0.31
C PRO A 341 15.00 8.40 0.02
N GLU A 342 14.14 8.96 -0.84
CA GLU A 342 12.68 8.99 -0.67
C GLU A 342 12.07 7.59 -0.79
N ALA A 343 12.60 6.74 -1.67
CA ALA A 343 12.08 5.38 -1.90
C ALA A 343 12.34 4.44 -0.72
N VAL A 344 13.37 4.70 0.09
CA VAL A 344 13.79 3.79 1.17
C VAL A 344 13.59 4.35 2.58
N VAL A 345 13.22 5.62 2.73
CA VAL A 345 13.14 6.27 4.05
C VAL A 345 12.19 5.54 5.00
N HIS A 346 11.07 5.02 4.48
CA HIS A 346 10.12 4.22 5.25
C HIS A 346 10.75 2.93 5.78
N HIS A 347 11.34 2.14 4.89
CA HIS A 347 12.00 0.88 5.25
C HIS A 347 13.19 1.12 6.19
N ARG A 348 13.91 2.24 6.05
CA ARG A 348 14.96 2.63 6.99
C ARG A 348 14.41 2.96 8.36
N ALA A 349 13.29 3.68 8.44
CA ALA A 349 12.64 3.96 9.71
C ALA A 349 12.20 2.67 10.41
N GLU A 350 11.61 1.74 9.69
CA GLU A 350 11.20 0.42 10.21
C GLU A 350 12.39 -0.44 10.64
N HIS A 351 13.44 -0.50 9.81
CA HIS A 351 14.71 -1.17 10.12
C HIS A 351 15.28 -0.66 11.45
N GLU A 352 15.43 0.65 11.57
CA GLU A 352 16.03 1.27 12.76
C GLU A 352 15.14 1.08 14.00
N LEU A 353 13.82 1.15 13.84
CA LEU A 353 12.88 0.96 14.94
C LEU A 353 12.94 -0.48 15.47
N THR A 354 13.08 -1.45 14.57
CA THR A 354 12.96 -2.85 14.92
C THR A 354 14.29 -3.48 15.29
N VAL A 355 15.32 -3.25 14.47
CA VAL A 355 16.64 -3.87 14.60
C VAL A 355 17.80 -2.91 14.84
N GLY A 356 17.60 -1.60 14.66
CA GLY A 356 18.64 -0.58 14.82
C GLY A 356 18.47 0.34 16.04
N SER A 357 18.59 1.65 15.80
CA SER A 357 18.51 2.70 16.82
C SER A 357 17.18 3.45 16.77
N ALA A 358 16.46 3.48 17.90
CA ALA A 358 15.22 4.26 18.03
C ALA A 358 15.40 5.76 17.69
N ALA A 359 16.58 6.34 17.98
CA ALA A 359 16.86 7.73 17.63
C ALA A 359 16.99 7.93 16.10
N ARG A 360 17.64 7.00 15.39
CA ARG A 360 17.70 7.01 13.92
C ARG A 360 16.32 6.74 13.30
N ALA A 361 15.56 5.82 13.90
CA ALA A 361 14.18 5.53 13.49
C ALA A 361 13.32 6.79 13.53
N LEU A 362 13.39 7.58 14.60
CA LEU A 362 12.65 8.83 14.73
C LEU A 362 13.03 9.85 13.64
N VAL A 363 14.32 9.97 13.31
CA VAL A 363 14.79 10.88 12.25
C VAL A 363 14.18 10.48 10.91
N PHE A 364 14.26 9.21 10.53
CA PHE A 364 13.73 8.74 9.26
C PHE A 364 12.19 8.78 9.23
N ALA A 365 11.51 8.32 10.28
CA ALA A 365 10.05 8.31 10.34
C ALA A 365 9.47 9.74 10.28
N LYS A 366 10.15 10.72 10.90
CA LYS A 366 9.77 12.13 10.81
C LYS A 366 9.88 12.65 9.37
N ALA A 367 11.00 12.35 8.70
CA ALA A 367 11.20 12.76 7.31
C ALA A 367 10.16 12.11 6.38
N ASP A 368 9.89 10.82 6.59
CA ASP A 368 8.91 10.05 5.83
C ASP A 368 7.49 10.59 5.99
N ALA A 369 7.05 10.82 7.23
CA ALA A 369 5.73 11.38 7.53
C ALA A 369 5.56 12.84 7.07
N ALA A 370 6.66 13.59 6.90
CA ALA A 370 6.62 14.93 6.34
C ALA A 370 6.47 14.90 4.81
N ALA A 371 7.19 14.01 4.12
CA ALA A 371 7.10 13.86 2.67
C ALA A 371 5.80 13.18 2.22
N ARG A 372 5.34 12.18 2.98
CA ARG A 372 4.16 11.36 2.67
C ARG A 372 3.32 11.18 3.93
N PRO A 373 2.44 12.14 4.24
CA PRO A 373 1.68 12.15 5.49
C PRO A 373 0.52 11.15 5.51
N GLN A 374 0.56 10.05 4.75
CA GLN A 374 -0.44 8.98 4.83
C GLN A 374 -0.40 8.24 6.18
N ALA A 375 -1.52 7.63 6.56
CA ALA A 375 -1.71 7.01 7.87
C ALA A 375 -0.61 6.00 8.26
N PRO A 376 -0.17 5.03 7.42
CA PRO A 376 0.92 4.12 7.80
C PRO A 376 2.22 4.85 8.19
N ASN A 377 2.57 5.92 7.49
CA ASN A 377 3.75 6.73 7.79
C ASN A 377 3.60 7.49 9.12
N LEU A 378 2.41 8.03 9.38
CA LEU A 378 2.09 8.68 10.66
C LEU A 378 2.10 7.69 11.84
N VAL A 379 1.63 6.46 11.63
CA VAL A 379 1.68 5.39 12.62
C VAL A 379 3.12 4.99 12.91
N LEU A 380 3.97 4.80 11.89
CA LEU A 380 5.39 4.52 12.08
C LEU A 380 6.10 5.66 12.83
N PHE A 381 5.77 6.91 12.50
CA PHE A 381 6.27 8.09 13.22
C PHE A 381 5.84 8.10 14.69
N ALA A 382 4.57 7.81 14.98
CA ALA A 382 4.08 7.68 16.36
C ALA A 382 4.82 6.58 17.14
N ARG A 383 5.05 5.42 16.51
CA ARG A 383 5.80 4.30 17.11
C ARG A 383 7.27 4.67 17.38
N ALA A 384 7.89 5.49 16.53
CA ALA A 384 9.25 5.98 16.75
C ALA A 384 9.34 7.08 17.83
N LEU A 385 8.27 7.87 18.04
CA LEU A 385 8.19 8.89 19.09
C LEU A 385 8.09 8.29 20.50
N LEU A 386 7.46 7.13 20.64
CA LEU A 386 7.25 6.48 21.94
C LEU A 386 8.57 6.14 22.68
N PRO A 387 9.54 5.39 22.10
CA PRO A 387 10.83 5.13 22.75
C PRO A 387 11.69 6.39 22.93
N ALA A 388 11.38 7.49 22.22
CA ALA A 388 12.01 8.79 22.42
C ALA A 388 11.40 9.60 23.57
N GLY A 389 10.44 9.04 24.32
CA GLY A 389 9.81 9.72 25.46
C GLY A 389 8.83 10.83 25.05
N LYS A 390 8.26 10.76 23.83
CA LYS A 390 7.37 11.79 23.26
C LYS A 390 5.93 11.31 23.04
N PRO A 391 5.24 10.75 24.06
CA PRO A 391 3.93 10.14 23.85
C PRO A 391 2.83 11.13 23.45
N ARG A 392 2.91 12.42 23.86
CA ARG A 392 1.94 13.43 23.40
C ARG A 392 2.06 13.74 21.91
N GLU A 393 3.29 13.86 21.39
CA GLU A 393 3.52 14.02 19.95
C GLU A 393 3.04 12.77 19.19
N ALA A 394 3.25 11.58 19.76
CA ALA A 394 2.81 10.32 19.17
C ALA A 394 1.27 10.26 19.05
N LEU A 395 0.56 10.68 20.09
CA LEU A 395 -0.92 10.72 20.06
C LEU A 395 -1.43 11.68 18.98
N ALA A 396 -0.82 12.85 18.84
CA ALA A 396 -1.19 13.81 17.81
C ALA A 396 -0.94 13.28 16.38
N ALA A 397 0.11 12.50 16.16
CA ALA A 397 0.34 11.82 14.89
C ALA A 397 -0.74 10.76 14.59
N LEU A 398 -1.16 10.00 15.60
CA LEU A 398 -2.25 9.02 15.46
C LEU A 398 -3.62 9.69 15.25
N ASP A 399 -3.88 10.84 15.89
CA ASP A 399 -5.11 11.62 15.65
C ASP A 399 -5.17 12.12 14.20
N ARG A 400 -4.03 12.54 13.64
CA ARG A 400 -3.93 12.89 12.21
C ARG A 400 -4.19 11.68 11.30
N ALA A 401 -3.71 10.50 11.67
CA ALA A 401 -3.97 9.27 10.91
C ALA A 401 -5.47 8.88 10.95
N ASP A 402 -6.10 8.94 12.12
CA ASP A 402 -7.55 8.69 12.27
C ASP A 402 -8.38 9.68 11.45
N ALA A 403 -7.98 10.95 11.40
CA ALA A 403 -8.68 11.99 10.62
C ALA A 403 -8.71 11.72 9.10
N GLN A 404 -7.82 10.86 8.59
CA GLN A 404 -7.80 10.47 7.18
C GLN A 404 -8.85 9.39 6.85
N GLY A 405 -9.47 8.78 7.87
CA GLY A 405 -10.39 7.66 7.70
C GLY A 405 -9.69 6.31 7.48
N TRP A 406 -8.39 6.21 7.80
CA TRP A 406 -7.66 4.95 7.79
C TRP A 406 -8.08 4.08 8.97
N VAL A 407 -8.42 2.83 8.71
CA VAL A 407 -8.87 1.88 9.73
C VAL A 407 -7.88 0.73 9.80
N SER A 408 -7.11 0.65 10.88
CA SER A 408 -6.07 -0.36 11.09
C SER A 408 -6.05 -0.84 12.54
N ALA A 409 -5.81 -2.13 12.75
CA ALA A 409 -5.63 -2.69 14.09
C ALA A 409 -4.29 -2.25 14.68
N GLY A 410 -3.21 -2.26 13.89
CA GLY A 410 -1.88 -1.79 14.29
C GLY A 410 -1.88 -0.35 14.76
N GLN A 411 -2.62 0.54 14.10
CA GLN A 411 -2.83 1.93 14.53
C GLN A 411 -3.49 2.01 15.91
N GLN A 412 -4.54 1.21 16.16
CA GLN A 412 -5.22 1.22 17.46
C GLN A 412 -4.37 0.58 18.57
N ILE A 413 -3.52 -0.40 18.25
CA ILE A 413 -2.50 -0.92 19.19
C ILE A 413 -1.47 0.16 19.53
N ALA A 414 -0.92 0.86 18.53
CA ALA A 414 -0.01 1.98 18.78
C ALA A 414 -0.66 3.07 19.64
N ARG A 415 -1.94 3.38 19.39
CA ARG A 415 -2.72 4.31 20.24
C ARG A 415 -2.85 3.81 21.67
N ALA A 416 -3.13 2.52 21.86
CA ALA A 416 -3.21 1.95 23.19
C ALA A 416 -1.89 2.06 23.97
N GLU A 417 -0.76 1.81 23.32
CA GLU A 417 0.58 1.95 23.92
C GLU A 417 0.90 3.40 24.29
N VAL A 418 0.58 4.34 23.40
CA VAL A 418 0.78 5.77 23.63
C VAL A 418 -0.09 6.27 24.80
N LEU A 419 -1.37 5.90 24.86
CA LEU A 419 -2.28 6.29 25.93
C LEU A 419 -1.84 5.70 27.29
N ALA A 420 -1.37 4.45 27.29
CA ALA A 420 -0.80 3.83 28.49
C ALA A 420 0.43 4.60 28.98
N ALA A 421 1.33 5.04 28.08
CA ALA A 421 2.48 5.86 28.43
C ALA A 421 2.12 7.27 28.95
N LEU A 422 0.90 7.74 28.66
CA LEU A 422 0.35 8.99 29.21
C LEU A 422 -0.41 8.79 30.54
N GLY A 423 -0.57 7.55 31.01
CA GLY A 423 -1.36 7.22 32.19
C GLY A 423 -2.87 7.14 31.95
N ASP A 424 -3.34 7.24 30.70
CA ASP A 424 -4.75 7.08 30.34
C ASP A 424 -5.08 5.59 30.12
N THR A 425 -5.30 4.89 31.23
CA THR A 425 -5.59 3.45 31.23
C THR A 425 -6.94 3.12 30.58
N ALA A 426 -7.95 3.96 30.77
CA ALA A 426 -9.28 3.78 30.18
C ALA A 426 -9.25 3.96 28.65
N GLY A 427 -8.59 5.02 28.17
CA GLY A 427 -8.38 5.26 26.75
C GLY A 427 -7.55 4.16 26.10
N SER A 428 -6.51 3.67 26.80
CA SER A 428 -5.71 2.53 26.34
C SER A 428 -6.55 1.26 26.16
N ALA A 429 -7.36 0.90 27.15
CA ALA A 429 -8.26 -0.26 27.08
C ALA A 429 -9.28 -0.13 25.93
N ALA A 430 -9.86 1.05 25.75
CA ALA A 430 -10.78 1.32 24.65
C ALA A 430 -10.11 1.20 23.27
N ALA A 431 -8.86 1.64 23.14
CA ALA A 431 -8.09 1.49 21.90
C ALA A 431 -7.78 0.01 21.60
N ARG A 432 -7.42 -0.80 22.61
CA ARG A 432 -7.25 -2.25 22.43
C ARG A 432 -8.54 -2.94 21.99
N ALA A 433 -9.66 -2.60 22.62
CA ALA A 433 -10.97 -3.15 22.22
C ALA A 433 -11.32 -2.80 20.78
N ARG A 434 -11.00 -1.57 20.31
CA ARG A 434 -11.15 -1.20 18.89
C ARG A 434 -10.22 -2.00 17.97
N ALA A 435 -8.98 -2.23 18.38
CA ALA A 435 -8.04 -3.05 17.62
C ALA A 435 -8.57 -4.49 17.46
N GLU A 436 -9.08 -5.09 18.55
CA GLU A 436 -9.66 -6.43 18.56
C GLU A 436 -10.95 -6.54 17.72
N ALA A 437 -11.74 -5.47 17.69
CA ALA A 437 -12.92 -5.40 16.83
C ALA A 437 -12.57 -5.37 15.33
N ILE A 438 -11.42 -4.80 14.96
CA ILE A 438 -10.91 -4.81 13.58
C ILE A 438 -10.27 -6.17 13.26
N ASN A 439 -9.46 -6.67 14.19
CA ASN A 439 -8.72 -7.91 14.06
C ASN A 439 -8.72 -8.63 15.42
N PRO A 440 -9.45 -9.75 15.59
CA PRO A 440 -9.52 -10.49 16.85
C PRO A 440 -8.15 -11.01 17.37
N ARG A 441 -7.11 -10.98 16.53
CA ARG A 441 -5.73 -11.33 16.86
C ARG A 441 -4.84 -10.10 17.10
N ALA A 442 -5.38 -8.88 17.12
CA ALA A 442 -4.58 -7.66 17.24
C ALA A 442 -3.65 -7.64 18.47
N ALA A 443 -4.13 -8.15 19.61
CA ALA A 443 -3.36 -8.25 20.85
C ALA A 443 -2.55 -9.55 20.98
N ASP A 444 -2.63 -10.48 20.02
CA ASP A 444 -1.86 -11.73 20.04
C ASP A 444 -0.36 -11.38 19.88
N PRO A 445 0.52 -11.87 20.77
CA PRO A 445 1.96 -11.60 20.68
C PRO A 445 2.59 -12.02 19.35
N ARG A 446 1.96 -12.91 18.59
CA ARG A 446 2.43 -13.35 17.26
C ARG A 446 2.20 -12.31 16.17
N THR A 447 1.39 -11.29 16.39
CA THR A 447 1.22 -10.16 15.46
C THR A 447 2.55 -9.45 15.18
N ARG A 448 3.47 -9.42 16.15
CA ARG A 448 4.83 -8.87 15.95
C ARG A 448 5.71 -9.68 14.98
N LEU A 449 5.25 -10.87 14.57
CA LEU A 449 5.92 -11.75 13.61
C LEU A 449 5.43 -11.51 12.18
N ILE A 450 4.39 -10.67 12.00
CA ILE A 450 3.91 -10.23 10.70
C ILE A 450 4.80 -9.08 10.23
N TRP A 451 5.64 -9.36 9.25
CA TRP A 451 6.54 -8.41 8.58
C TRP A 451 6.06 -8.03 7.18
N PHE A 452 5.41 -8.95 6.48
CA PHE A 452 4.84 -8.74 5.16
C PHE A 452 3.33 -8.68 5.26
N GLY A 453 2.73 -7.68 4.62
CA GLY A 453 1.29 -7.49 4.62
C GLY A 453 0.76 -7.01 5.98
N HIS A 454 1.61 -6.36 6.79
CA HIS A 454 1.10 -5.55 7.88
C HIS A 454 0.45 -4.28 7.32
N ASP A 455 -0.43 -3.71 8.12
CA ASP A 455 -1.19 -2.49 7.86
C ASP A 455 -0.33 -1.22 7.85
#